data_AF-A0A254S7C0-F1
#
_entry.id   AF-A0A254S7C0-F1
#
_cell.length_a   1.000
_cell.length_b   1.000
_cell.length_c   1.000
_cell.angle_alpha   90.00
_cell.angle_beta   90.00
_cell.angle_gamma   90.00
#
_symmetry.space_group_name_H-M   'P 1'
#
loop_
_entity.id
_entity.type
_entity.pdbx_description
1 polymer ?
#
loop_
_entity_poly.entity_id
_entity_poly.type
_entity_poly.pdbx_seq_one_letter_code
_entity_poly.pdbx_strand_id
1 'polypeptide(L)'
;MKNISSAAKIGLVLSLGLASGAFAQDFCNASHSGTKKTVSFSVGAGADKGETGQIGDFHYEQWNKSGSATTDFYTDGSFSCSFSNTDDFLCREGLYYGMNSGKDPLAVGNLVADYSMKTFTNDKSISYAYAGIYGWMQNPLIEWYIVDNWGPASRPNWLGTSQGKITVDGAEYEIFTADANRASIEGNKPFKQIYSLRSTARKCGTISITEHFKAWKQKGITLGSSLYEAKILGEAGQYPEQQGASGKIDFNYAKVYVSNGPVTPTSSSSAGTVKSSSSKGSSTVSGTIDACKDEMGHQGSSKTTQGQNNSSVTGNVGSSPYHYEIWYQGGNNSMTYYDNGTYKASWSNTGDFLARVGFKYDEKQTYEQVGPIDAYFNWKKQGSAGGYNYIGIYGWTVDPLVEYYIVDDWFSKPGANLLGQRKGEFTVDGDTYEIWQNTRVNKPSIKGDQTFPQFFSVRKSARSCGHIDITAHFKKWESLGMKMGKMYEAKVLVEAGGGSGSFDVTYFKMTDKKHPLPQPESSSSSEAKSSSSKTVKSSSSTTAIHAAVPRMELKSGNFQVFDMQGRFLGIAKLEAGASMAQVLKSNYKNSGIYMVKQGSFMQRVLVK
;
A
#
# COMPACT_ATOMS: atom_id res chain seq x y z
N MET A 1 -59.61 -53.45 -27.01
CA MET A 1 -60.30 -52.25 -26.51
C MET A 1 -59.34 -51.08 -26.54
N LYS A 2 -59.74 -50.03 -27.27
CA LYS A 2 -59.34 -48.61 -27.28
C LYS A 2 -57.85 -48.19 -27.11
N ASN A 3 -57.34 -47.68 -28.23
CA ASN A 3 -56.36 -46.59 -28.43
C ASN A 3 -56.43 -45.44 -27.40
N ILE A 4 -55.34 -44.68 -27.26
CA ILE A 4 -55.23 -43.26 -27.69
C ILE A 4 -53.76 -42.80 -27.68
N SER A 5 -53.42 -42.06 -28.74
CA SER A 5 -52.20 -41.34 -29.09
C SER A 5 -52.27 -39.85 -28.72
N SER A 6 -51.12 -39.16 -28.73
CA SER A 6 -50.87 -37.73 -29.10
C SER A 6 -49.89 -37.08 -28.12
N ALA A 7 -48.70 -36.63 -28.53
CA ALA A 7 -48.38 -35.53 -29.45
C ALA A 7 -48.63 -34.12 -28.86
N ALA A 8 -47.51 -33.47 -28.54
CA ALA A 8 -47.15 -32.05 -28.62
C ALA A 8 -48.19 -30.95 -28.30
N LYS A 9 -47.82 -30.05 -27.37
CA LYS A 9 -48.03 -28.61 -27.55
C LYS A 9 -46.87 -27.78 -26.98
N ILE A 10 -46.47 -26.86 -27.83
CA ILE A 10 -45.41 -25.85 -27.73
C ILE A 10 -45.70 -24.86 -26.61
N GLY A 11 -44.68 -24.57 -25.81
CA GLY A 11 -44.61 -23.40 -24.93
C GLY A 11 -43.29 -22.67 -25.16
N LEU A 12 -43.26 -21.80 -26.15
CA LEU A 12 -42.24 -20.76 -26.31
C LEU A 12 -42.52 -19.70 -25.26
N VAL A 13 -41.68 -19.56 -24.22
CA VAL A 13 -41.64 -18.34 -23.41
C VAL A 13 -40.19 -17.93 -23.18
N LEU A 14 -39.83 -16.86 -23.89
CA LEU A 14 -38.91 -15.77 -23.54
C LEU A 14 -37.76 -16.07 -22.58
N SER A 15 -36.56 -15.91 -23.14
CA SER A 15 -35.37 -15.41 -22.44
C SER A 15 -35.68 -14.23 -21.51
N LEU A 16 -35.49 -14.42 -20.21
CA LEU A 16 -34.88 -13.42 -19.33
C LEU A 16 -33.45 -13.93 -19.09
N GLY A 17 -32.39 -13.25 -19.50
CA GLY A 17 -32.18 -11.82 -19.26
C GLY A 17 -31.38 -11.70 -17.98
N LEU A 18 -30.06 -11.65 -18.15
CA LEU A 18 -29.02 -11.22 -17.20
C LEU A 18 -29.50 -10.63 -15.86
N ALA A 19 -29.07 -11.25 -14.77
CA ALA A 19 -28.76 -10.55 -13.53
C ALA A 19 -27.68 -11.31 -12.73
N SER A 20 -26.49 -11.51 -13.31
CA SER A 20 -25.27 -11.63 -12.51
C SER A 20 -24.84 -10.21 -12.13
N GLY A 21 -25.55 -9.64 -11.17
CA GLY A 21 -25.22 -8.34 -10.59
C GLY A 21 -24.07 -8.45 -9.59
N ALA A 22 -23.16 -7.48 -9.67
CA ALA A 22 -22.21 -7.03 -8.66
C ALA A 22 -21.05 -7.96 -8.25
N PHE A 23 -19.86 -7.69 -8.79
CA PHE A 23 -18.60 -7.70 -8.01
C PHE A 23 -17.65 -6.60 -8.52
N ALA A 24 -18.14 -5.36 -8.49
CA ALA A 24 -17.31 -4.19 -8.28
C ALA A 24 -17.84 -3.51 -7.00
N GLN A 25 -17.04 -3.55 -5.94
CA GLN A 25 -17.19 -2.85 -4.64
C GLN A 25 -18.35 -3.28 -3.72
N ASP A 26 -18.17 -4.40 -3.02
CA ASP A 26 -19.10 -4.86 -1.97
C ASP A 26 -19.22 -3.81 -0.83
N PHE A 27 -18.14 -3.12 -0.47
CA PHE A 27 -18.16 -2.13 0.60
C PHE A 27 -18.61 -0.70 0.21
N CYS A 28 -18.66 -0.33 -1.08
CA CYS A 28 -19.15 1.02 -1.44
C CYS A 28 -20.59 1.25 -0.97
N ASN A 29 -21.38 0.18 -1.02
CA ASN A 29 -22.78 0.18 -0.60
C ASN A 29 -22.96 -0.28 0.85
N ALA A 30 -21.87 -0.42 1.62
CA ALA A 30 -21.94 -0.79 3.02
C ALA A 30 -22.79 0.21 3.83
N SER A 31 -23.20 -0.23 5.01
CA SER A 31 -23.92 0.60 5.97
C SER A 31 -23.29 0.38 7.33
N HIS A 32 -23.42 1.37 8.23
CA HIS A 32 -22.90 1.26 9.58
C HIS A 32 -23.41 -0.01 10.27
N SER A 33 -22.51 -0.69 10.99
CA SER A 33 -22.80 -1.91 11.71
C SER A 33 -22.02 -1.99 13.02
N GLY A 34 -22.46 -2.87 13.91
CA GLY A 34 -21.84 -3.04 15.23
C GLY A 34 -22.27 -2.00 16.26
N THR A 35 -21.52 -1.92 17.36
CA THR A 35 -21.86 -1.04 18.49
C THR A 35 -21.46 0.39 18.18
N LYS A 36 -22.30 1.35 18.57
CA LYS A 36 -22.12 2.77 18.34
C LYS A 36 -21.59 3.50 19.59
N LYS A 37 -20.65 4.41 19.41
CA LYS A 37 -20.25 5.41 20.42
C LYS A 37 -20.45 6.81 19.87
N THR A 38 -21.19 7.62 20.59
CA THR A 38 -21.44 9.03 20.25
C THR A 38 -20.51 9.92 21.05
N VAL A 39 -19.76 10.78 20.35
CA VAL A 39 -19.00 11.89 20.93
C VAL A 39 -19.71 13.17 20.55
N SER A 40 -20.09 13.99 21.55
CA SER A 40 -20.83 15.23 21.30
C SER A 40 -20.41 16.31 22.28
N PHE A 41 -20.06 17.48 21.77
CA PHE A 41 -19.75 18.65 22.59
C PHE A 41 -19.92 19.96 21.81
N SER A 42 -20.02 21.06 22.56
CA SER A 42 -20.01 22.42 22.05
C SER A 42 -18.94 23.23 22.77
N VAL A 43 -18.33 24.16 22.02
CA VAL A 43 -17.30 25.08 22.50
C VAL A 43 -17.65 26.51 22.10
N GLY A 44 -17.23 27.45 22.94
CA GLY A 44 -17.43 28.87 22.67
C GLY A 44 -16.63 29.37 21.47
N ALA A 45 -16.98 30.58 21.04
CA ALA A 45 -16.29 31.31 19.99
C ALA A 45 -14.76 31.34 20.16
N GLY A 46 -14.02 30.89 19.14
CA GLY A 46 -12.57 30.87 19.09
C GLY A 46 -11.89 29.84 19.99
N ALA A 47 -12.66 29.11 20.82
CA ALA A 47 -12.15 28.03 21.66
C ALA A 47 -12.16 26.70 20.91
N ASP A 48 -11.20 25.85 21.22
CA ASP A 48 -11.07 24.51 20.65
C ASP A 48 -11.21 23.41 21.70
N LYS A 49 -11.73 22.26 21.28
CA LYS A 49 -11.78 21.05 22.10
C LYS A 49 -11.64 19.83 21.21
N GLY A 50 -10.90 18.84 21.71
CA GLY A 50 -10.82 17.51 21.13
C GLY A 50 -11.19 16.43 22.14
N GLU A 51 -11.71 15.31 21.64
CA GLU A 51 -11.89 14.08 22.39
C GLU A 51 -11.35 12.91 21.58
N THR A 52 -10.46 12.12 22.19
CA THR A 52 -9.89 10.90 21.64
C THR A 52 -10.39 9.68 22.38
N GLY A 53 -10.38 8.53 21.72
CA GLY A 53 -10.67 7.26 22.38
C GLY A 53 -10.57 6.07 21.44
N GLN A 54 -11.07 4.93 21.92
CA GLN A 54 -11.09 3.68 21.17
C GLN A 54 -12.51 3.11 21.13
N ILE A 55 -12.86 2.49 19.99
CA ILE A 55 -14.08 1.70 19.81
C ILE A 55 -13.74 0.47 18.96
N GLY A 56 -13.97 -0.73 19.51
CA GLY A 56 -13.47 -1.95 18.89
C GLY A 56 -11.95 -1.89 18.67
N ASP A 57 -11.54 -2.17 17.43
CA ASP A 57 -10.13 -2.18 17.02
C ASP A 57 -9.60 -0.80 16.56
N PHE A 58 -10.44 0.23 16.56
CA PHE A 58 -10.13 1.52 15.96
C PHE A 58 -10.00 2.62 16.99
N HIS A 59 -9.01 3.49 16.79
CA HIS A 59 -8.87 4.72 17.56
C HIS A 59 -9.58 5.85 16.81
N TYR A 60 -10.37 6.63 17.53
CA TYR A 60 -11.11 7.76 16.99
C TYR A 60 -10.66 9.09 17.58
N GLU A 61 -10.96 10.18 16.89
CA GLU A 61 -10.87 11.54 17.42
C GLU A 61 -11.94 12.45 16.78
N GLN A 62 -12.59 13.25 17.62
CA GLN A 62 -13.36 14.41 17.21
C GLN A 62 -12.67 15.67 17.74
N TRP A 63 -12.48 16.68 16.90
CA TRP A 63 -12.00 17.99 17.31
C TRP A 63 -12.79 19.09 16.61
N ASN A 64 -13.12 20.17 17.31
CA ASN A 64 -13.63 21.37 16.67
C ASN A 64 -13.21 22.64 17.39
N LYS A 65 -13.07 23.70 16.60
CA LYS A 65 -12.95 25.08 17.03
C LYS A 65 -14.26 25.81 16.78
N SER A 66 -14.79 26.45 17.82
CA SER A 66 -16.13 27.05 17.85
C SER A 66 -17.27 26.04 17.60
N GLY A 67 -18.48 26.43 17.96
CA GLY A 67 -19.69 25.71 17.56
C GLY A 67 -19.91 24.38 18.28
N SER A 68 -20.64 23.48 17.64
CA SER A 68 -20.98 22.17 18.17
C SER A 68 -20.74 21.08 17.15
N ALA A 69 -20.25 19.93 17.61
CA ALA A 69 -20.08 18.76 16.75
C ALA A 69 -20.52 17.48 17.45
N THR A 70 -21.04 16.55 16.67
CA THR A 70 -21.40 15.20 17.08
C THR A 70 -20.87 14.20 16.07
N THR A 71 -20.15 13.19 16.54
CA THR A 71 -19.66 12.08 15.73
C THR A 71 -20.12 10.76 16.34
N ASP A 72 -20.76 9.94 15.50
CA ASP A 72 -21.12 8.57 15.81
C ASP A 72 -20.07 7.65 15.19
N PHE A 73 -19.27 7.00 16.04
CA PHE A 73 -18.28 5.99 15.65
C PHE A 73 -18.86 4.59 15.86
N TYR A 74 -18.52 3.63 15.00
CA TYR A 74 -19.04 2.27 15.04
C TYR A 74 -17.91 1.24 15.14
N THR A 75 -18.13 0.12 15.83
CA THR A 75 -17.10 -0.93 16.01
C THR A 75 -16.62 -1.58 14.70
N ASP A 76 -17.33 -1.36 13.58
CA ASP A 76 -16.91 -1.81 12.25
C ASP A 76 -15.96 -0.84 11.53
N GLY A 77 -15.64 0.31 12.16
CA GLY A 77 -14.75 1.36 11.67
C GLY A 77 -15.46 2.47 10.89
N SER A 78 -16.74 2.29 10.53
CA SER A 78 -17.53 3.34 9.89
C SER A 78 -17.89 4.44 10.89
N PHE A 79 -18.13 5.67 10.41
CA PHE A 79 -18.49 6.79 11.28
C PHE A 79 -19.25 7.89 10.54
N SER A 80 -20.06 8.65 11.27
CA SER A 80 -20.79 9.79 10.72
C SER A 80 -20.63 11.02 11.59
N CYS A 81 -20.51 12.17 10.95
CA CYS A 81 -20.15 13.44 11.57
C CYS A 81 -21.19 14.50 11.26
N SER A 82 -21.56 15.30 12.26
CA SER A 82 -22.40 16.48 12.11
C SER A 82 -21.79 17.63 12.88
N PHE A 83 -21.63 18.78 12.24
CA PHE A 83 -21.05 19.97 12.85
C PHE A 83 -21.90 21.19 12.53
N SER A 84 -21.91 22.16 13.44
CA SER A 84 -22.66 23.39 13.29
C SER A 84 -21.93 24.58 13.90
N ASN A 85 -21.87 25.65 13.11
CA ASN A 85 -21.23 26.93 13.44
C ASN A 85 -19.77 26.76 13.89
N THR A 86 -19.05 25.82 13.29
CA THR A 86 -17.63 25.59 13.58
C THR A 86 -16.78 26.53 12.71
N ASP A 87 -15.62 26.93 13.23
CA ASP A 87 -14.57 27.56 12.43
C ASP A 87 -13.78 26.48 11.68
N ASP A 88 -13.48 25.38 12.38
CA ASP A 88 -12.77 24.23 11.87
C ASP A 88 -13.24 22.97 12.61
N PHE A 89 -13.48 21.88 11.89
CA PHE A 89 -14.03 20.63 12.40
C PHE A 89 -13.29 19.45 11.79
N LEU A 90 -12.86 18.53 12.63
CA LEU A 90 -12.23 17.27 12.25
C LEU A 90 -12.93 16.09 12.95
N CYS A 91 -13.32 15.08 12.18
CA CYS A 91 -13.66 13.75 12.69
C CYS A 91 -12.83 12.69 11.96
N ARG A 92 -12.21 11.79 12.72
CA ARG A 92 -11.31 10.80 12.15
C ARG A 92 -11.23 9.50 12.95
N GLU A 93 -11.04 8.40 12.25
CA GLU A 93 -10.94 7.05 12.83
C GLU A 93 -9.92 6.19 12.05
N GLY A 94 -9.19 5.33 12.75
CA GLY A 94 -8.22 4.43 12.14
C GLY A 94 -7.12 3.98 13.10
N LEU A 95 -5.90 3.82 12.56
CA LEU A 95 -4.75 3.32 13.30
C LEU A 95 -4.10 4.42 14.15
N TYR A 96 -3.67 4.05 15.35
CA TYR A 96 -2.97 4.90 16.29
C TYR A 96 -1.72 4.19 16.82
N TYR A 97 -0.58 4.87 16.75
CA TYR A 97 0.72 4.38 17.21
C TYR A 97 1.28 5.20 18.38
N GLY A 98 0.83 6.44 18.53
CA GLY A 98 1.16 7.32 19.65
C GLY A 98 2.49 8.06 19.52
N MET A 99 2.75 8.88 20.53
CA MET A 99 3.89 9.79 20.59
C MET A 99 5.21 9.03 20.56
N ASN A 100 6.11 9.36 19.64
CA ASN A 100 7.42 8.74 19.45
C ASN A 100 7.34 7.20 19.35
N SER A 101 6.34 6.68 18.65
CA SER A 101 6.09 5.26 18.45
C SER A 101 7.29 4.44 17.93
N GLY A 102 8.26 5.08 17.28
CA GLY A 102 9.38 4.43 16.62
C GLY A 102 8.98 3.62 15.39
N LYS A 103 7.72 3.75 14.92
CA LYS A 103 7.24 3.09 13.71
C LYS A 103 7.65 3.90 12.49
N ASP A 104 8.66 3.44 11.77
CA ASP A 104 9.04 4.05 10.49
C ASP A 104 7.85 3.91 9.51
N PRO A 105 7.36 5.02 8.92
CA PRO A 105 6.24 5.00 7.97
C PRO A 105 6.47 4.09 6.75
N LEU A 106 7.73 3.77 6.40
CA LEU A 106 8.08 2.87 5.31
C LEU A 106 8.35 1.43 5.77
N ALA A 107 8.44 1.17 7.07
CA ALA A 107 8.74 -0.16 7.62
C ALA A 107 7.58 -0.75 8.46
N VAL A 108 6.53 0.03 8.73
CA VAL A 108 5.35 -0.42 9.48
C VAL A 108 4.48 -1.46 8.74
N GLY A 109 4.77 -1.68 7.45
CA GLY A 109 4.03 -2.56 6.55
C GLY A 109 3.31 -1.76 5.46
N ASN A 110 2.48 -2.43 4.67
CA ASN A 110 1.70 -1.74 3.63
C ASN A 110 0.43 -1.14 4.25
N LEU A 111 0.43 0.15 4.54
CA LEU A 111 -0.72 0.86 5.08
C LEU A 111 -1.73 1.11 3.99
N VAL A 112 -2.97 0.73 4.28
CA VAL A 112 -4.09 0.75 3.35
C VAL A 112 -5.29 1.37 4.03
N ALA A 113 -6.10 2.09 3.27
CA ALA A 113 -7.41 2.52 3.71
C ALA A 113 -8.49 2.21 2.69
N ASP A 114 -9.49 1.43 3.10
CA ASP A 114 -10.74 1.28 2.37
C ASP A 114 -11.75 2.26 2.94
N TYR A 115 -12.35 3.10 2.09
CA TYR A 115 -13.44 3.97 2.53
C TYR A 115 -14.54 4.12 1.49
N SER A 116 -15.74 4.44 1.97
CA SER A 116 -16.88 4.90 1.19
C SER A 116 -17.55 6.04 1.95
N MET A 117 -18.00 7.08 1.23
CA MET A 117 -18.80 8.17 1.77
C MET A 117 -20.13 8.34 1.03
N LYS A 118 -21.22 8.49 1.78
CA LYS A 118 -22.58 8.69 1.25
C LYS A 118 -22.99 10.15 1.21
N THR A 119 -22.68 10.91 2.26
CA THR A 119 -23.21 12.25 2.45
C THR A 119 -22.07 13.23 2.69
N PHE A 120 -22.08 14.31 1.91
CA PHE A 120 -21.44 15.57 2.27
C PHE A 120 -22.50 16.65 2.08
N THR A 121 -23.09 17.14 3.17
CA THR A 121 -24.09 18.23 3.11
C THR A 121 -23.50 19.53 3.59
N ASN A 122 -23.82 20.59 2.85
CA ASN A 122 -23.47 21.97 3.20
C ASN A 122 -24.72 22.69 3.58
N ASP A 123 -24.90 22.85 4.88
CA ASP A 123 -26.06 23.56 5.39
C ASP A 123 -25.74 25.06 5.48
N LYS A 124 -24.49 25.44 5.84
CA LYS A 124 -24.01 26.82 5.90
C LYS A 124 -22.49 26.96 5.69
N SER A 125 -22.08 28.04 5.01
CA SER A 125 -20.74 28.67 4.94
C SER A 125 -19.49 27.77 5.13
N ILE A 126 -19.36 26.69 4.37
CA ILE A 126 -18.12 25.91 4.30
C ILE A 126 -17.22 26.48 3.20
N SER A 127 -16.05 27.01 3.56
CA SER A 127 -15.07 27.50 2.56
C SER A 127 -14.07 26.42 2.15
N TYR A 128 -13.84 25.43 3.00
CA TYR A 128 -12.98 24.28 2.69
C TYR A 128 -13.48 23.02 3.38
N ALA A 129 -13.23 21.90 2.72
CA ALA A 129 -13.46 20.59 3.30
C ALA A 129 -12.63 19.52 2.60
N TYR A 130 -12.14 18.57 3.39
CA TYR A 130 -11.33 17.46 2.93
C TYR A 130 -11.93 16.14 3.37
N ALA A 131 -11.77 15.14 2.51
CA ALA A 131 -11.94 13.76 2.93
C ALA A 131 -10.88 12.87 2.30
N GLY A 132 -10.40 11.91 3.08
CA GLY A 132 -9.28 11.06 2.70
C GLY A 132 -8.55 10.57 3.93
N ILE A 133 -7.22 10.56 3.90
CA ILE A 133 -6.37 10.06 5.00
C ILE A 133 -5.57 11.19 5.63
N TYR A 134 -5.40 11.12 6.94
CA TYR A 134 -4.68 12.08 7.76
C TYR A 134 -3.78 11.39 8.79
N GLY A 135 -2.70 12.07 9.16
CA GLY A 135 -2.00 11.77 10.39
C GLY A 135 -0.79 12.67 10.64
N TRP A 136 0.00 12.26 11.63
CA TRP A 136 1.26 12.91 11.98
C TRP A 136 2.44 11.94 11.88
N MET A 137 3.62 12.49 11.63
CA MET A 137 4.90 11.83 11.81
C MET A 137 5.81 12.73 12.64
N GLN A 138 6.76 12.13 13.34
CA GLN A 138 7.68 12.83 14.22
C GLN A 138 9.13 12.57 13.80
N ASN A 139 10.01 13.50 14.17
CA ASN A 139 11.44 13.49 13.87
C ASN A 139 11.74 13.36 12.36
N PRO A 140 11.52 14.42 11.55
CA PRO A 140 10.93 15.73 11.91
C PRO A 140 9.41 15.70 12.11
N LEU A 141 8.85 16.74 12.76
CA LEU A 141 7.40 16.87 12.93
C LEU A 141 6.72 17.24 11.60
N ILE A 142 5.80 16.38 11.17
CA ILE A 142 5.08 16.50 9.91
C ILE A 142 3.60 16.17 10.13
N GLU A 143 2.74 17.06 9.65
CA GLU A 143 1.31 16.79 9.44
C GLU A 143 1.13 16.35 7.97
N TRP A 144 0.38 15.28 7.72
CA TRP A 144 0.27 14.76 6.36
C TRP A 144 -1.16 14.39 5.98
N TYR A 145 -1.46 14.55 4.69
CA TYR A 145 -2.78 14.37 4.10
C TYR A 145 -2.70 13.63 2.76
N ILE A 146 -3.62 12.71 2.55
CA ILE A 146 -3.97 12.17 1.23
C ILE A 146 -5.43 12.52 0.99
N VAL A 147 -5.67 13.55 0.18
CA VAL A 147 -6.98 14.15 -0.06
C VAL A 147 -7.58 13.53 -1.31
N ASP A 148 -8.59 12.69 -1.10
CA ASP A 148 -9.21 11.83 -2.10
C ASP A 148 -10.56 12.40 -2.58
N ASN A 149 -11.18 13.20 -1.72
CA ASN A 149 -12.35 14.02 -2.00
C ASN A 149 -12.28 15.36 -1.24
N TRP A 150 -13.16 16.27 -1.62
CA TRP A 150 -13.36 17.55 -0.97
C TRP A 150 -14.86 17.87 -1.01
N GLY A 151 -15.34 18.72 -0.10
CA GLY A 151 -16.74 19.16 -0.08
C GLY A 151 -17.11 19.96 -1.35
N PRO A 152 -18.28 20.63 -1.41
CA PRO A 152 -18.67 21.44 -2.59
C PRO A 152 -17.87 22.74 -2.72
N ALA A 153 -16.86 22.95 -1.87
CA ALA A 153 -15.76 23.86 -2.19
C ALA A 153 -15.05 23.36 -3.46
N SER A 154 -14.49 24.26 -4.26
CA SER A 154 -13.67 23.84 -5.40
C SER A 154 -12.46 23.03 -4.92
N ARG A 155 -11.87 22.23 -5.83
CA ARG A 155 -10.61 21.52 -5.56
C ARG A 155 -9.62 22.50 -4.92
N PRO A 156 -9.07 22.20 -3.73
CA PRO A 156 -8.19 23.11 -3.01
C PRO A 156 -7.04 23.59 -3.90
N ASN A 157 -6.82 24.91 -3.93
CA ASN A 157 -5.78 25.54 -4.74
C ASN A 157 -4.77 26.35 -3.92
N TRP A 158 -4.80 26.21 -2.58
CA TRP A 158 -4.04 27.01 -1.63
C TRP A 158 -3.22 26.17 -0.62
N LEU A 159 -3.05 24.86 -0.87
CA LEU A 159 -2.41 23.91 0.07
C LEU A 159 -0.91 24.15 0.31
N GLY A 160 -0.21 24.86 -0.59
CA GLY A 160 1.22 25.14 -0.46
C GLY A 160 1.95 25.13 -1.80
N THR A 161 3.26 24.87 -1.74
CA THR A 161 4.13 24.83 -2.92
C THR A 161 4.04 23.47 -3.60
N SER A 162 3.62 23.44 -4.87
CA SER A 162 3.57 22.22 -5.67
C SER A 162 4.95 21.59 -5.84
N GLN A 163 5.05 20.29 -5.57
CA GLN A 163 6.21 19.43 -5.78
C GLN A 163 6.04 18.57 -7.05
N GLY A 164 5.04 18.91 -7.87
CA GLY A 164 4.64 18.17 -9.05
C GLY A 164 3.74 16.98 -8.73
N LYS A 165 3.42 16.24 -9.79
CA LYS A 165 2.44 15.16 -9.76
C LYS A 165 3.09 13.79 -9.50
N ILE A 166 2.29 12.87 -8.98
CA ILE A 166 2.57 11.45 -8.85
C ILE A 166 1.38 10.65 -9.35
N THR A 167 1.63 9.41 -9.78
CA THR A 167 0.57 8.44 -10.02
C THR A 167 0.67 7.39 -8.93
N VAL A 168 -0.30 7.41 -8.03
CA VAL A 168 -0.50 6.40 -6.99
C VAL A 168 -1.95 5.99 -7.11
N ASP A 169 -2.27 4.75 -6.81
CA ASP A 169 -3.65 4.32 -6.85
C ASP A 169 -4.37 4.58 -8.19
N GLY A 170 -3.68 4.36 -9.31
CA GLY A 170 -4.29 4.43 -10.65
C GLY A 170 -4.87 5.82 -10.97
N ALA A 171 -4.51 6.82 -10.16
CA ALA A 171 -4.98 8.17 -10.24
C ALA A 171 -3.81 9.12 -10.07
N GLU A 172 -3.94 10.28 -10.69
CA GLU A 172 -2.97 11.34 -10.52
C GLU A 172 -3.25 12.07 -9.20
N TYR A 173 -2.19 12.35 -8.45
CA TYR A 173 -2.20 13.26 -7.31
C TYR A 173 -1.17 14.35 -7.52
N GLU A 174 -1.51 15.57 -7.16
CA GLU A 174 -0.56 16.66 -7.08
C GLU A 174 -0.03 16.77 -5.65
N ILE A 175 1.30 16.83 -5.50
CA ILE A 175 1.93 16.89 -4.19
C ILE A 175 2.18 18.35 -3.82
N PHE A 176 1.82 18.75 -2.61
CA PHE A 176 2.12 20.06 -2.06
C PHE A 176 2.88 19.94 -0.75
N THR A 177 3.76 20.91 -0.48
CA THR A 177 4.36 21.09 0.83
C THR A 177 4.15 22.51 1.33
N ALA A 178 3.97 22.65 2.64
CA ALA A 178 3.85 23.94 3.31
C ALA A 178 4.60 23.91 4.64
N ASP A 179 5.00 25.08 5.12
CA ASP A 179 5.48 25.27 6.49
C ASP A 179 4.35 25.87 7.33
N ALA A 180 4.09 25.29 8.50
CA ALA A 180 3.08 25.75 9.44
C ALA A 180 3.72 26.06 10.79
N ASN A 181 3.16 27.03 11.52
CA ASN A 181 3.56 27.37 12.88
C ASN A 181 2.31 27.66 13.72
N ARG A 182 1.67 26.59 14.17
CA ARG A 182 0.40 26.60 14.90
C ARG A 182 0.34 25.40 15.86
N ALA A 183 -0.83 25.15 16.45
CA ALA A 183 -1.05 23.98 17.29
C ALA A 183 -0.71 22.68 16.55
N SER A 184 -0.11 21.75 17.28
CA SER A 184 0.29 20.42 16.79
C SER A 184 0.24 19.40 17.91
N ILE A 185 0.45 18.12 17.58
CA ILE A 185 0.56 17.04 18.58
C ILE A 185 1.71 17.24 19.58
N GLU A 186 2.69 18.10 19.27
CA GLU A 186 3.80 18.43 20.17
C GLU A 186 3.71 19.88 20.69
N GLY A 187 2.50 20.46 20.71
CA GLY A 187 2.24 21.84 21.12
C GLY A 187 2.51 22.87 20.02
N ASN A 188 2.46 24.15 20.38
CA ASN A 188 2.64 25.25 19.42
C ASN A 188 4.10 25.37 18.98
N LYS A 189 4.43 24.85 17.79
CA LYS A 189 5.76 24.96 17.20
C LYS A 189 5.73 24.82 15.67
N PRO A 190 6.83 25.15 14.97
CA PRO A 190 6.92 24.94 13.53
C PRO A 190 6.92 23.46 13.13
N PHE A 191 6.20 23.13 12.06
CA PHE A 191 6.18 21.80 11.44
C PHE A 191 5.94 21.91 9.92
N LYS A 192 6.19 20.82 9.20
CA LYS A 192 5.89 20.73 7.76
C LYS A 192 4.55 20.07 7.52
N GLN A 193 3.88 20.48 6.46
CA GLN A 193 2.69 19.81 5.95
C GLN A 193 2.99 19.17 4.59
N ILE A 194 2.49 17.96 4.37
CA ILE A 194 2.56 17.26 3.09
C ILE A 194 1.16 16.89 2.64
N TYR A 195 0.80 17.24 1.41
CA TYR A 195 -0.49 16.89 0.82
C TYR A 195 -0.28 16.07 -0.45
N SER A 196 -1.01 14.97 -0.61
CA SER A 196 -1.35 14.40 -1.91
C SER A 196 -2.77 14.76 -2.26
N LEU A 197 -2.98 15.65 -3.22
CA LEU A 197 -4.31 16.06 -3.65
C LEU A 197 -4.69 15.37 -4.96
N ARG A 198 -5.69 14.49 -4.91
CA ARG A 198 -6.16 13.77 -6.10
C ARG A 198 -6.62 14.74 -7.19
N SER A 199 -6.31 14.44 -8.44
CA SER A 199 -6.73 15.26 -9.58
C SER A 199 -8.23 15.16 -9.82
N THR A 200 -8.83 14.00 -9.54
CA THR A 200 -10.27 13.74 -9.69
C THR A 200 -10.82 13.16 -8.39
N ALA A 201 -11.81 13.83 -7.80
CA ALA A 201 -12.43 13.40 -6.55
C ALA A 201 -13.02 11.98 -6.65
N ARG A 202 -12.91 11.21 -5.57
CA ARG A 202 -13.46 9.85 -5.42
C ARG A 202 -14.25 9.77 -4.12
N LYS A 203 -15.43 9.14 -4.13
CA LYS A 203 -16.26 8.93 -2.92
C LYS A 203 -16.12 7.54 -2.31
N CYS A 204 -15.53 6.60 -3.03
CA CYS A 204 -15.37 5.24 -2.55
C CYS A 204 -14.21 4.54 -3.26
N GLY A 205 -13.40 3.84 -2.48
CA GLY A 205 -12.37 2.93 -2.95
C GLY A 205 -11.23 2.81 -1.95
N THR A 206 -10.18 2.12 -2.40
CA THR A 206 -9.00 1.86 -1.58
C THR A 206 -7.88 2.88 -1.85
N ILE A 207 -7.19 3.32 -0.80
CA ILE A 207 -6.02 4.20 -0.81
C ILE A 207 -4.79 3.42 -0.31
N SER A 208 -3.70 3.42 -1.07
CA SER A 208 -2.40 2.84 -0.71
C SER A 208 -1.53 3.87 -0.01
N ILE A 209 -1.73 4.06 1.29
CA ILE A 209 -1.04 5.08 2.09
C ILE A 209 0.48 4.95 1.99
N THR A 210 1.02 3.74 2.10
CA THR A 210 2.47 3.51 2.02
C THR A 210 3.05 3.90 0.65
N GLU A 211 2.29 3.78 -0.44
CA GLU A 211 2.75 4.21 -1.77
C GLU A 211 2.86 5.73 -1.89
N HIS A 212 1.97 6.48 -1.23
CA HIS A 212 2.13 7.93 -1.12
C HIS A 212 3.42 8.29 -0.36
N PHE A 213 3.71 7.62 0.77
CA PHE A 213 4.94 7.86 1.52
C PHE A 213 6.19 7.56 0.69
N LYS A 214 6.20 6.45 -0.04
CA LYS A 214 7.29 6.12 -0.98
C LYS A 214 7.46 7.19 -2.05
N ALA A 215 6.36 7.65 -2.65
CA ALA A 215 6.37 8.67 -3.70
C ALA A 215 6.88 10.03 -3.18
N TRP A 216 6.51 10.43 -1.96
CA TRP A 216 7.02 11.64 -1.32
C TRP A 216 8.53 11.55 -1.11
N LYS A 217 9.02 10.43 -0.57
CA LYS A 217 10.45 10.20 -0.36
C LYS A 217 11.23 10.21 -1.68
N GLN A 218 10.69 9.63 -2.74
CA GLN A 218 11.29 9.65 -4.09
C GLN A 218 11.39 11.07 -4.66
N LYS A 219 10.47 11.97 -4.30
CA LYS A 219 10.55 13.41 -4.62
C LYS A 219 11.50 14.20 -3.73
N GLY A 220 12.27 13.54 -2.86
CA GLY A 220 13.18 14.20 -1.92
C GLY A 220 12.47 14.86 -0.74
N ILE A 221 11.17 14.62 -0.55
CA ILE A 221 10.45 15.13 0.61
C ILE A 221 10.88 14.28 1.82
N THR A 222 11.38 14.97 2.85
CA THR A 222 11.79 14.32 4.09
C THR A 222 10.55 13.86 4.87
N LEU A 223 10.49 12.57 5.19
CA LEU A 223 9.46 12.00 6.07
C LEU A 223 9.92 12.02 7.53
N GLY A 224 8.96 12.00 8.45
CA GLY A 224 9.24 11.71 9.85
C GLY A 224 9.64 10.24 10.01
N SER A 225 10.47 9.95 11.01
CA SER A 225 10.95 8.60 11.33
C SER A 225 10.01 7.83 12.27
N SER A 226 8.98 8.48 12.81
CA SER A 226 8.04 7.88 13.74
C SER A 226 6.61 8.28 13.40
N LEU A 227 5.84 7.35 12.85
CA LEU A 227 4.42 7.52 12.53
C LEU A 227 3.57 7.60 13.81
N TYR A 228 2.76 8.63 13.96
CA TYR A 228 1.89 8.84 15.14
C TYR A 228 0.51 8.19 14.96
N GLU A 229 -0.10 8.35 13.79
CA GLU A 229 -1.41 7.82 13.46
C GLU A 229 -1.59 7.74 11.93
N ALA A 230 -2.57 6.97 11.48
CA ALA A 230 -3.08 6.99 10.10
C ALA A 230 -4.59 6.74 10.14
N LYS A 231 -5.39 7.76 9.82
CA LYS A 231 -6.85 7.74 10.00
C LYS A 231 -7.57 8.24 8.76
N ILE A 232 -8.75 7.67 8.49
CA ILE A 232 -9.70 8.30 7.57
C ILE A 232 -10.20 9.57 8.25
N LEU A 233 -10.24 10.66 7.49
CA LEU A 233 -10.57 12.00 7.96
C LEU A 233 -11.74 12.57 7.15
N GLY A 234 -12.68 13.19 7.86
CA GLY A 234 -13.52 14.27 7.36
C GLY A 234 -13.15 15.57 8.07
N GLU A 235 -12.75 16.59 7.30
CA GLU A 235 -12.44 17.93 7.80
C GLU A 235 -13.28 18.95 7.06
N ALA A 236 -13.80 19.96 7.77
CA ALA A 236 -14.55 21.06 7.18
C ALA A 236 -14.42 22.32 8.02
N GLY A 237 -14.29 23.46 7.35
CA GLY A 237 -14.17 24.73 8.03
C GLY A 237 -14.53 25.93 7.17
N GLN A 238 -14.40 27.09 7.79
CA GLN A 238 -14.62 28.38 7.17
C GLN A 238 -13.40 29.28 7.35
N TYR A 239 -12.97 29.87 6.25
CA TYR A 239 -11.97 30.92 6.19
C TYR A 239 -12.54 32.16 5.47
N PRO A 240 -12.35 33.37 6.01
CA PRO A 240 -11.85 33.63 7.37
C PRO A 240 -12.79 33.05 8.45
N GLU A 241 -12.25 32.76 9.62
CA GLU A 241 -12.98 32.19 10.76
C GLU A 241 -14.13 33.12 11.18
N GLN A 242 -15.37 32.66 11.02
CA GLN A 242 -16.60 33.43 11.31
C GLN A 242 -17.75 32.54 11.82
N GLN A 243 -17.46 31.33 12.32
CA GLN A 243 -18.42 30.42 12.95
C GLN A 243 -19.61 30.05 12.07
N GLY A 244 -19.38 29.84 10.78
CA GLY A 244 -20.46 29.58 9.83
C GLY A 244 -20.47 28.19 9.23
N ALA A 245 -19.42 27.37 9.41
CA ALA A 245 -19.39 26.04 8.81
C ALA A 245 -20.40 25.12 9.51
N SER A 246 -21.39 24.64 8.76
CA SER A 246 -22.34 23.63 9.23
C SER A 246 -22.60 22.60 8.15
N GLY A 247 -22.60 21.33 8.53
CA GLY A 247 -22.76 20.25 7.58
C GLY A 247 -22.67 18.87 8.22
N LYS A 248 -22.71 17.87 7.33
CA LYS A 248 -22.56 16.45 7.71
C LYS A 248 -21.64 15.73 6.74
N ILE A 249 -20.87 14.80 7.29
CA ILE A 249 -20.02 13.88 6.54
C ILE A 249 -20.34 12.47 7.00
N ASP A 250 -20.71 11.59 6.09
CA ASP A 250 -21.03 10.19 6.41
C ASP A 250 -20.08 9.22 5.69
N PHE A 251 -19.24 8.54 6.48
CA PHE A 251 -18.39 7.44 6.03
C PHE A 251 -19.05 6.10 6.37
N ASN A 252 -19.86 5.60 5.43
CA ASN A 252 -20.58 4.34 5.57
C ASN A 252 -19.66 3.10 5.51
N TYR A 253 -18.39 3.29 5.19
CA TYR A 253 -17.32 2.32 5.36
C TYR A 253 -16.01 3.08 5.58
N ALA A 254 -15.24 2.71 6.60
CA ALA A 254 -13.93 3.32 6.85
C ALA A 254 -13.04 2.34 7.61
N LYS A 255 -11.97 1.86 6.97
CA LYS A 255 -11.01 0.95 7.61
C LYS A 255 -9.60 1.31 7.18
N VAL A 256 -8.76 1.63 8.16
CA VAL A 256 -7.31 1.73 7.96
C VAL A 256 -6.65 0.51 8.57
N TYR A 257 -5.81 -0.18 7.81
CA TYR A 257 -5.16 -1.40 8.24
C TYR A 257 -3.79 -1.55 7.59
N VAL A 258 -2.92 -2.37 8.19
CA VAL A 258 -1.69 -2.82 7.56
C VAL A 258 -2.03 -4.08 6.76
N SER A 259 -2.00 -4.00 5.43
CA SER A 259 -2.16 -5.18 4.57
C SER A 259 -0.87 -5.97 4.48
N ASN A 260 -1.04 -7.28 4.28
CA ASN A 260 0.05 -8.19 4.01
C ASN A 260 0.23 -8.45 2.50
N GLY A 261 0.05 -7.42 1.65
CA GLY A 261 0.18 -7.51 0.18
C GLY A 261 -0.11 -6.17 -0.54
N PRO A 262 0.29 -5.97 -1.82
CA PRO A 262 0.09 -4.76 -2.60
C PRO A 262 -1.40 -4.45 -2.83
N VAL A 263 -1.72 -3.15 -2.92
CA VAL A 263 -3.08 -2.63 -2.97
C VAL A 263 -3.41 -2.14 -4.38
N THR A 264 -4.52 -2.65 -4.93
CA THR A 264 -5.06 -2.20 -6.22
C THR A 264 -6.05 -1.05 -5.99
N PRO A 265 -5.95 0.03 -6.76
CA PRO A 265 -6.90 1.13 -6.71
C PRO A 265 -8.04 0.96 -7.71
N THR A 266 -9.22 1.50 -7.39
CA THR A 266 -10.32 1.59 -8.36
C THR A 266 -10.97 2.98 -8.28
N SER A 267 -11.15 3.63 -9.42
CA SER A 267 -11.99 4.82 -9.60
C SER A 267 -13.03 4.57 -10.68
N SER A 268 -14.28 4.90 -10.40
CA SER A 268 -15.40 4.89 -11.35
C SER A 268 -15.59 6.26 -11.99
N SER A 269 -15.64 6.33 -13.32
CA SER A 269 -16.34 7.39 -14.04
C SER A 269 -17.01 6.82 -15.30
N SER A 270 -18.30 7.13 -15.46
CA SER A 270 -19.21 6.62 -16.47
C SER A 270 -19.17 7.39 -17.79
N ALA A 271 -19.40 6.62 -18.87
CA ALA A 271 -20.03 6.94 -20.16
C ALA A 271 -19.31 7.88 -21.16
N GLY A 272 -18.96 7.29 -22.32
CA GLY A 272 -18.63 7.99 -23.56
C GLY A 272 -18.31 7.01 -24.70
N THR A 273 -19.33 6.63 -25.46
CA THR A 273 -19.27 5.69 -26.60
C THR A 273 -18.61 6.34 -27.83
N VAL A 274 -17.49 5.84 -28.37
CA VAL A 274 -17.11 6.02 -29.80
C VAL A 274 -16.28 4.83 -30.32
N LYS A 275 -16.52 4.55 -31.61
CA LYS A 275 -16.14 3.44 -32.50
C LYS A 275 -14.65 3.08 -32.63
N SER A 276 -14.46 1.84 -33.08
CA SER A 276 -13.22 1.18 -33.49
C SER A 276 -12.44 1.88 -34.61
N SER A 277 -11.11 1.87 -34.50
CA SER A 277 -10.22 1.74 -35.67
C SER A 277 -8.86 1.16 -35.26
N SER A 278 -8.43 0.15 -35.99
CA SER A 278 -7.20 -0.63 -35.86
C SER A 278 -5.91 0.15 -36.14
N SER A 279 -4.86 -0.04 -35.33
CA SER A 279 -3.46 -0.11 -35.79
C SER A 279 -2.51 -0.67 -34.72
N LYS A 280 -1.38 -1.19 -35.18
CA LYS A 280 -0.45 -2.14 -34.55
C LYS A 280 0.40 -1.58 -33.40
N GLY A 281 0.59 -2.41 -32.38
CA GLY A 281 1.88 -2.74 -31.77
C GLY A 281 2.62 -1.67 -30.94
N SER A 282 2.45 -1.73 -29.62
CA SER A 282 3.49 -1.50 -28.59
C SER A 282 2.86 -1.75 -27.23
N SER A 283 3.11 -2.91 -26.61
CA SER A 283 2.56 -3.26 -25.29
C SER A 283 3.38 -2.58 -24.18
N THR A 284 3.12 -1.29 -23.98
CA THR A 284 3.63 -0.54 -22.83
C THR A 284 2.66 -0.73 -21.66
N VAL A 285 2.85 -1.80 -20.87
CA VAL A 285 2.08 -1.98 -19.62
C VAL A 285 2.70 -1.09 -18.56
N SER A 286 2.18 0.13 -18.46
CA SER A 286 2.46 1.12 -17.42
C SER A 286 1.17 1.33 -16.61
N GLY A 287 1.08 0.74 -15.42
CA GLY A 287 -0.07 0.85 -14.52
C GLY A 287 -0.18 -0.37 -13.61
N THR A 288 -0.74 -0.22 -12.40
CA THR A 288 -0.96 -1.28 -11.41
C THR A 288 -1.57 -2.54 -12.06
N ILE A 289 -0.96 -3.71 -11.83
CA ILE A 289 -1.44 -4.97 -12.41
C ILE A 289 -2.75 -5.40 -11.74
N ASP A 290 -3.81 -5.57 -12.54
CA ASP A 290 -5.04 -6.27 -12.15
C ASP A 290 -5.19 -7.49 -13.04
N ALA A 291 -4.50 -8.59 -12.71
CA ALA A 291 -4.49 -9.78 -13.55
C ALA A 291 -5.89 -10.38 -13.81
N CYS A 292 -6.88 -10.09 -12.97
CA CYS A 292 -8.26 -10.52 -13.18
C CYS A 292 -8.95 -9.77 -14.33
N LYS A 293 -8.56 -8.52 -14.59
CA LYS A 293 -9.15 -7.66 -15.64
C LYS A 293 -8.23 -7.42 -16.82
N ASP A 294 -6.93 -7.40 -16.59
CA ASP A 294 -5.93 -7.13 -17.61
C ASP A 294 -5.89 -8.28 -18.62
N GLU A 295 -5.97 -7.91 -19.90
CA GLU A 295 -5.81 -8.87 -20.98
C GLU A 295 -4.35 -8.88 -21.44
N MET A 296 -3.60 -9.91 -21.02
CA MET A 296 -2.26 -10.18 -21.54
C MET A 296 -2.31 -11.15 -22.71
N GLY A 297 -2.97 -12.28 -22.51
CA GLY A 297 -3.01 -13.37 -23.49
C GLY A 297 -1.62 -13.96 -23.76
N HIS A 298 -1.56 -14.86 -24.73
CA HIS A 298 -0.29 -15.45 -25.15
C HIS A 298 0.41 -14.57 -26.18
N GLN A 299 1.62 -14.12 -25.87
CA GLN A 299 2.38 -13.20 -26.71
C GLN A 299 3.78 -13.72 -26.99
N GLY A 300 4.30 -13.34 -28.16
CA GLY A 300 5.61 -13.77 -28.64
C GLY A 300 5.62 -15.19 -29.19
N SER A 301 6.82 -15.76 -29.30
CA SER A 301 7.02 -17.12 -29.80
C SER A 301 6.48 -18.13 -28.79
N SER A 302 5.96 -19.24 -29.29
CA SER A 302 5.54 -20.37 -28.46
C SER A 302 6.45 -21.56 -28.66
N LYS A 303 6.73 -22.31 -27.59
CA LYS A 303 7.37 -23.62 -27.66
C LYS A 303 6.53 -24.65 -26.92
N THR A 304 6.28 -25.76 -27.58
CA THR A 304 5.60 -26.92 -27.00
C THR A 304 6.63 -27.97 -26.64
N THR A 305 6.55 -28.49 -25.42
CA THR A 305 7.29 -29.66 -24.96
C THR A 305 6.30 -30.70 -24.44
N GLN A 306 6.54 -31.96 -24.78
CA GLN A 306 5.79 -33.08 -24.19
C GLN A 306 6.43 -33.57 -22.90
N GLY A 307 7.57 -33.01 -22.49
CA GLY A 307 8.39 -33.48 -21.37
C GLY A 307 9.03 -34.86 -21.64
N GLN A 308 9.45 -35.53 -20.57
CA GLN A 308 9.92 -36.91 -20.61
C GLN A 308 9.35 -37.68 -19.42
N ASN A 309 8.85 -38.90 -19.66
CA ASN A 309 8.26 -39.72 -18.60
C ASN A 309 9.26 -39.95 -17.45
N ASN A 310 8.81 -39.72 -16.21
CA ASN A 310 9.59 -39.76 -14.97
C ASN A 310 10.84 -38.85 -14.95
N SER A 311 10.85 -37.76 -15.73
CA SER A 311 11.99 -36.83 -15.78
C SER A 311 11.54 -35.39 -15.98
N SER A 312 12.22 -34.46 -15.31
CA SER A 312 11.97 -33.03 -15.51
C SER A 312 12.58 -32.59 -16.83
N VAL A 313 11.81 -31.85 -17.62
CA VAL A 313 12.31 -31.02 -18.72
C VAL A 313 12.13 -29.57 -18.31
N THR A 314 13.23 -28.83 -18.29
CA THR A 314 13.31 -27.52 -17.66
C THR A 314 14.18 -26.61 -18.51
N GLY A 315 13.88 -25.31 -18.57
CA GLY A 315 14.71 -24.34 -19.27
C GLY A 315 14.18 -22.91 -19.19
N ASN A 316 14.90 -21.98 -19.81
CA ASN A 316 14.49 -20.58 -19.88
C ASN A 316 13.28 -20.40 -20.83
N VAL A 317 12.39 -19.48 -20.47
CA VAL A 317 11.29 -19.03 -21.33
C VAL A 317 11.77 -17.87 -22.19
N GLY A 318 12.18 -18.17 -23.42
CA GLY A 318 12.67 -17.15 -24.36
C GLY A 318 13.82 -16.32 -23.76
N SER A 319 13.72 -15.00 -23.89
CA SER A 319 14.61 -14.01 -23.25
C SER A 319 14.04 -13.46 -21.93
N SER A 320 12.90 -13.98 -21.47
CA SER A 320 12.26 -13.54 -20.23
C SER A 320 13.07 -14.00 -18.99
N PRO A 321 12.86 -13.39 -17.81
CA PRO A 321 13.51 -13.84 -16.57
C PRO A 321 12.93 -15.17 -16.04
N TYR A 322 11.99 -15.79 -16.74
CA TYR A 322 11.27 -16.97 -16.26
C TYR A 322 11.87 -18.27 -16.76
N HIS A 323 11.66 -19.30 -15.96
CA HIS A 323 12.04 -20.67 -16.22
C HIS A 323 10.78 -21.54 -16.24
N TYR A 324 10.64 -22.38 -17.26
CA TYR A 324 9.59 -23.39 -17.30
C TYR A 324 10.11 -24.70 -16.74
N GLU A 325 9.19 -25.53 -16.25
CA GLU A 325 9.44 -26.93 -15.99
C GLU A 325 8.18 -27.76 -16.20
N ILE A 326 8.34 -28.91 -16.86
CA ILE A 326 7.36 -29.96 -16.98
C ILE A 326 7.95 -31.26 -16.42
N TRP A 327 7.18 -31.96 -15.61
CA TRP A 327 7.49 -33.32 -15.14
C TRP A 327 6.21 -34.14 -15.16
N TYR A 328 6.28 -35.42 -15.48
CA TYR A 328 5.11 -36.30 -15.40
C TYR A 328 5.48 -37.77 -15.28
N GLN A 329 4.51 -38.57 -14.83
CA GLN A 329 4.53 -40.02 -14.82
C GLN A 329 3.32 -40.56 -15.60
N GLY A 330 3.59 -41.28 -16.70
CA GLY A 330 2.57 -41.91 -17.54
C GLY A 330 1.67 -40.91 -18.29
N GLY A 331 0.73 -41.43 -19.06
CA GLY A 331 -0.23 -40.61 -19.81
C GLY A 331 0.38 -39.87 -21.01
N ASN A 332 -0.42 -38.96 -21.58
CA ASN A 332 -0.03 -38.05 -22.64
C ASN A 332 -0.15 -36.61 -22.15
N ASN A 333 0.98 -35.93 -22.05
CA ASN A 333 1.09 -34.65 -21.37
C ASN A 333 1.85 -33.66 -22.25
N SER A 334 1.51 -32.38 -22.12
CA SER A 334 2.23 -31.34 -22.82
C SER A 334 2.14 -30.00 -22.11
N MET A 335 3.13 -29.16 -22.38
CA MET A 335 3.17 -27.77 -21.97
C MET A 335 3.57 -26.92 -23.18
N THR A 336 2.82 -25.86 -23.43
CA THR A 336 3.18 -24.82 -24.39
C THR A 336 3.40 -23.52 -23.64
N TYR A 337 4.63 -23.00 -23.65
CA TYR A 337 4.95 -21.72 -23.03
C TYR A 337 5.22 -20.66 -24.09
N TYR A 338 5.00 -19.40 -23.72
CA TYR A 338 5.13 -18.24 -24.59
C TYR A 338 6.19 -17.26 -24.05
N ASP A 339 6.82 -16.46 -24.91
CA ASP A 339 7.92 -15.57 -24.52
C ASP A 339 7.55 -14.59 -23.39
N ASN A 340 6.28 -14.25 -23.21
CA ASN A 340 5.80 -13.40 -22.10
C ASN A 340 5.61 -14.14 -20.75
N GLY A 341 5.87 -15.45 -20.69
CA GLY A 341 5.76 -16.26 -19.48
C GLY A 341 4.38 -16.92 -19.26
N THR A 342 3.37 -16.56 -20.05
CA THR A 342 2.11 -17.31 -20.08
C THR A 342 2.32 -18.73 -20.60
N TYR A 343 1.45 -19.66 -20.23
CA TYR A 343 1.56 -21.03 -20.70
C TYR A 343 0.24 -21.79 -20.67
N LYS A 344 0.19 -22.84 -21.49
CA LYS A 344 -0.84 -23.88 -21.48
C LYS A 344 -0.23 -25.19 -21.04
N ALA A 345 -1.03 -25.99 -20.37
CA ALA A 345 -0.72 -27.35 -20.00
C ALA A 345 -1.92 -28.24 -20.31
N SER A 346 -1.64 -29.46 -20.75
CA SER A 346 -2.65 -30.50 -20.91
C SER A 346 -2.10 -31.82 -20.44
N TRP A 347 -2.97 -32.61 -19.82
CA TRP A 347 -2.66 -33.97 -19.40
C TRP A 347 -3.83 -34.88 -19.74
N SER A 348 -3.51 -36.13 -20.01
CA SER A 348 -4.50 -37.16 -20.28
C SER A 348 -4.01 -38.51 -19.75
N ASN A 349 -4.81 -39.12 -18.87
CA ASN A 349 -4.49 -40.37 -18.19
C ASN A 349 -3.10 -40.35 -17.54
N THR A 350 -2.70 -39.20 -16.99
CA THR A 350 -1.44 -39.09 -16.24
C THR A 350 -1.56 -39.84 -14.92
N GLY A 351 -0.45 -40.32 -14.37
CA GLY A 351 -0.36 -40.74 -12.97
C GLY A 351 -0.02 -39.57 -12.06
N ASP A 352 0.87 -38.70 -12.52
CA ASP A 352 1.23 -37.44 -11.89
C ASP A 352 1.77 -36.48 -12.97
N PHE A 353 1.45 -35.21 -12.88
CA PHE A 353 1.76 -34.20 -13.88
C PHE A 353 1.97 -32.85 -13.22
N LEU A 354 3.13 -32.24 -13.45
CA LEU A 354 3.48 -30.89 -13.01
C LEU A 354 3.87 -30.06 -14.23
N ALA A 355 3.23 -28.90 -14.39
CA ALA A 355 3.65 -27.89 -15.35
C ALA A 355 3.67 -26.52 -14.68
N ARG A 356 4.83 -25.84 -14.76
CA ARG A 356 5.06 -24.59 -14.02
C ARG A 356 5.98 -23.61 -14.72
N VAL A 357 5.72 -22.32 -14.54
CA VAL A 357 6.56 -21.21 -15.01
C VAL A 357 6.78 -20.20 -13.90
N GLY A 358 8.01 -19.70 -13.77
CA GLY A 358 8.34 -18.61 -12.85
C GLY A 358 9.82 -18.47 -12.57
N PHE A 359 10.18 -17.91 -11.43
CA PHE A 359 11.57 -17.65 -11.11
C PHE A 359 12.34 -18.92 -10.72
N LYS A 360 13.57 -18.97 -11.21
CA LYS A 360 14.60 -19.93 -10.83
C LYS A 360 15.71 -19.18 -10.12
N TYR A 361 16.14 -19.68 -8.97
CA TYR A 361 17.17 -19.08 -8.13
C TYR A 361 18.41 -19.97 -8.07
N ASP A 362 19.52 -19.39 -7.59
CA ASP A 362 20.84 -20.03 -7.58
C ASP A 362 21.20 -20.68 -6.24
N GLU A 363 20.23 -20.85 -5.34
CA GLU A 363 20.40 -21.52 -4.04
C GLU A 363 21.31 -20.79 -3.05
N LYS A 364 21.68 -19.52 -3.30
CA LYS A 364 22.60 -18.77 -2.40
C LYS A 364 21.89 -17.83 -1.45
N GLN A 365 20.71 -17.35 -1.84
CA GLN A 365 20.01 -16.28 -1.14
C GLN A 365 18.75 -16.81 -0.45
N THR A 366 18.49 -16.37 0.77
CA THR A 366 17.18 -16.57 1.42
C THR A 366 16.11 -15.70 0.76
N TYR A 367 14.83 -15.95 1.04
CA TYR A 367 13.75 -15.15 0.44
C TYR A 367 13.84 -13.67 0.83
N GLU A 368 14.30 -13.33 2.03
CA GLU A 368 14.50 -11.93 2.46
C GLU A 368 15.60 -11.24 1.66
N GLN A 369 16.64 -11.98 1.25
CA GLN A 369 17.74 -11.45 0.45
C GLN A 369 17.37 -11.32 -1.03
N VAL A 370 16.54 -12.24 -1.55
CA VAL A 370 15.90 -12.13 -2.87
C VAL A 370 14.92 -10.95 -2.91
N GLY A 371 14.39 -10.55 -1.75
CA GLY A 371 13.46 -9.43 -1.61
C GLY A 371 12.00 -9.87 -1.80
N PRO A 372 11.04 -8.93 -1.74
CA PRO A 372 9.63 -9.25 -1.91
C PRO A 372 9.40 -9.96 -3.24
N ILE A 373 8.88 -11.18 -3.17
CA ILE A 373 8.47 -12.02 -4.30
C ILE A 373 6.94 -11.97 -4.39
N ASP A 374 6.44 -11.62 -5.56
CA ASP A 374 5.02 -11.49 -5.86
C ASP A 374 4.67 -12.20 -7.17
N ALA A 375 3.44 -12.69 -7.26
CA ALA A 375 2.89 -13.26 -8.49
C ALA A 375 1.51 -12.70 -8.81
N TYR A 376 1.31 -12.34 -10.08
CA TYR A 376 0.05 -11.88 -10.63
C TYR A 376 -0.39 -12.84 -11.74
N PHE A 377 -1.60 -13.34 -11.63
CA PHE A 377 -2.05 -14.45 -12.47
C PHE A 377 -3.51 -14.34 -12.87
N ASN A 378 -3.81 -14.99 -13.98
CA ASN A 378 -5.15 -15.36 -14.38
C ASN A 378 -5.05 -16.67 -15.13
N TRP A 379 -5.85 -17.66 -14.72
CA TRP A 379 -5.86 -18.96 -15.35
C TRP A 379 -7.26 -19.49 -15.57
N LYS A 380 -7.37 -20.38 -16.55
CA LYS A 380 -8.54 -21.21 -16.81
C LYS A 380 -8.13 -22.65 -16.64
N LYS A 381 -9.03 -23.46 -16.09
CA LYS A 381 -8.83 -24.90 -15.94
C LYS A 381 -10.07 -25.65 -16.39
N GLN A 382 -9.89 -26.86 -16.90
CA GLN A 382 -10.98 -27.74 -17.31
C GLN A 382 -10.60 -29.20 -17.07
N GLY A 383 -11.61 -30.06 -16.94
CA GLY A 383 -11.42 -31.51 -16.74
C GLY A 383 -11.27 -31.89 -15.27
N SER A 384 -10.42 -32.87 -15.00
CA SER A 384 -10.18 -33.40 -13.66
C SER A 384 -8.69 -33.63 -13.39
N ALA A 385 -8.35 -33.58 -12.11
CA ALA A 385 -7.08 -34.03 -11.58
C ALA A 385 -7.37 -35.07 -10.51
N GLY A 386 -6.64 -36.19 -10.54
CA GLY A 386 -6.99 -37.43 -9.83
C GLY A 386 -6.95 -37.36 -8.30
N GLY A 387 -6.09 -38.17 -7.67
CA GLY A 387 -6.11 -38.36 -6.21
C GLY A 387 -5.62 -37.15 -5.40
N TYR A 388 -4.84 -36.26 -6.03
CA TYR A 388 -4.36 -35.01 -5.48
C TYR A 388 -4.17 -33.99 -6.61
N ASN A 389 -4.25 -32.70 -6.26
CA ASN A 389 -4.02 -31.61 -7.21
C ASN A 389 -3.73 -30.30 -6.48
N TYR A 390 -2.87 -29.47 -7.06
CA TYR A 390 -2.55 -28.14 -6.51
C TYR A 390 -2.41 -27.14 -7.65
N ILE A 391 -3.04 -25.97 -7.49
CA ILE A 391 -2.88 -24.84 -8.41
C ILE A 391 -2.53 -23.61 -7.58
N GLY A 392 -1.45 -22.93 -7.95
CA GLY A 392 -0.93 -21.77 -7.22
C GLY A 392 0.58 -21.65 -7.36
N ILE A 393 1.30 -21.39 -6.27
CA ILE A 393 2.77 -21.28 -6.26
C ILE A 393 3.41 -22.55 -5.72
N TYR A 394 4.47 -22.99 -6.37
CA TYR A 394 5.30 -24.12 -5.99
C TYR A 394 6.77 -23.74 -5.98
N GLY A 395 7.52 -24.37 -5.09
CA GLY A 395 8.97 -24.36 -5.20
C GLY A 395 9.66 -25.16 -4.13
N TRP A 396 10.97 -24.99 -4.12
CA TRP A 396 11.86 -25.59 -3.16
C TRP A 396 12.77 -24.55 -2.53
N THR A 397 13.26 -24.86 -1.34
CA THR A 397 14.44 -24.24 -0.77
C THR A 397 15.48 -25.29 -0.42
N VAL A 398 16.72 -24.87 -0.21
CA VAL A 398 17.83 -25.72 0.24
C VAL A 398 18.48 -25.11 1.48
N ASP A 399 19.09 -25.94 2.33
CA ASP A 399 19.71 -25.53 3.59
C ASP A 399 18.79 -24.66 4.50
N PRO A 400 17.64 -25.16 5.00
CA PRO A 400 17.13 -26.54 4.88
C PRO A 400 16.45 -26.87 3.54
N LEU A 401 16.44 -28.16 3.18
CA LEU A 401 15.65 -28.67 2.06
C LEU A 401 14.17 -28.67 2.45
N VAL A 402 13.36 -27.87 1.74
CA VAL A 402 11.91 -27.77 1.97
C VAL A 402 11.22 -27.72 0.62
N GLU A 403 10.16 -28.51 0.46
CA GLU A 403 9.21 -28.35 -0.63
C GLU A 403 8.03 -27.52 -0.15
N TYR A 404 7.50 -26.62 -0.96
CA TYR A 404 6.41 -25.78 -0.52
C TYR A 404 5.36 -25.49 -1.59
N TYR A 405 4.15 -25.22 -1.11
CA TYR A 405 2.97 -24.93 -1.91
C TYR A 405 2.17 -23.78 -1.30
N ILE A 406 1.78 -22.81 -2.14
CA ILE A 406 0.71 -21.85 -1.84
C ILE A 406 -0.43 -22.20 -2.80
N VAL A 407 -1.50 -22.78 -2.27
CA VAL A 407 -2.60 -23.37 -3.03
C VAL A 407 -3.77 -22.41 -3.06
N ASP A 408 -3.97 -21.78 -4.21
CA ASP A 408 -5.01 -20.80 -4.48
C ASP A 408 -6.23 -21.40 -5.17
N ASP A 409 -6.04 -22.54 -5.84
CA ASP A 409 -7.09 -23.24 -6.57
C ASP A 409 -6.84 -24.76 -6.64
N TRP A 410 -7.87 -25.51 -7.04
CA TRP A 410 -7.87 -26.97 -7.06
C TRP A 410 -8.99 -27.54 -7.93
N PHE A 411 -8.83 -28.76 -8.46
CA PHE A 411 -9.95 -29.53 -9.00
C PHE A 411 -10.81 -30.10 -7.88
N SER A 412 -10.17 -30.75 -6.91
CA SER A 412 -10.76 -31.15 -5.63
C SER A 412 -9.95 -30.56 -4.49
N LYS A 413 -10.61 -29.98 -3.47
CA LYS A 413 -9.91 -29.31 -2.37
C LYS A 413 -9.04 -30.33 -1.65
N PRO A 414 -7.73 -30.09 -1.46
CA PRO A 414 -6.86 -31.06 -0.82
C PRO A 414 -7.27 -31.28 0.63
N GLY A 415 -7.39 -32.56 1.01
CA GLY A 415 -7.73 -32.97 2.37
C GLY A 415 -6.51 -33.06 3.29
N ALA A 416 -6.76 -33.12 4.61
CA ALA A 416 -5.71 -33.22 5.62
C ALA A 416 -4.78 -34.43 5.45
N ASN A 417 -5.26 -35.53 4.86
CA ASN A 417 -4.46 -36.71 4.55
C ASN A 417 -3.33 -36.44 3.55
N LEU A 418 -3.47 -35.42 2.70
CA LEU A 418 -2.44 -34.98 1.76
C LEU A 418 -1.53 -33.91 2.39
N LEU A 419 -2.13 -33.02 3.20
CA LEU A 419 -1.48 -31.81 3.74
C LEU A 419 -0.71 -32.03 5.05
N GLY A 420 -1.00 -33.10 5.79
CA GLY A 420 -0.36 -33.41 7.07
C GLY A 420 -0.99 -32.68 8.26
N GLN A 421 -0.15 -32.14 9.15
CA GLN A 421 -0.58 -31.49 10.38
C GLN A 421 -0.92 -30.02 10.14
N ARG A 422 -2.09 -29.57 10.63
CA ARG A 422 -2.46 -28.15 10.65
C ARG A 422 -1.59 -27.39 11.65
N LYS A 423 -0.99 -26.28 11.23
CA LYS A 423 -0.08 -25.44 12.01
C LYS A 423 -0.69 -24.10 12.42
N GLY A 424 -1.69 -23.64 11.69
CA GLY A 424 -2.38 -22.39 11.98
C GLY A 424 -3.16 -21.87 10.77
N GLU A 425 -3.50 -20.59 10.79
CA GLU A 425 -4.05 -19.87 9.65
C GLU A 425 -3.60 -18.42 9.69
N PHE A 426 -3.73 -17.71 8.57
CA PHE A 426 -3.55 -16.27 8.48
C PHE A 426 -4.27 -15.69 7.27
N THR A 427 -4.53 -14.39 7.30
CA THR A 427 -5.21 -13.67 6.22
C THR A 427 -4.20 -12.87 5.40
N VAL A 428 -4.25 -13.07 4.08
CA VAL A 428 -3.44 -12.39 3.07
C VAL A 428 -4.18 -12.45 1.74
N ASP A 429 -3.95 -11.49 0.83
CA ASP A 429 -4.57 -11.43 -0.50
C ASP A 429 -6.11 -11.62 -0.51
N GLY A 430 -6.76 -11.04 0.51
CA GLY A 430 -8.21 -11.00 0.63
C GLY A 430 -8.90 -12.28 1.08
N ASP A 431 -8.17 -13.32 1.54
CA ASP A 431 -8.78 -14.51 2.15
C ASP A 431 -7.87 -15.13 3.22
N THR A 432 -8.41 -16.06 3.99
CA THR A 432 -7.68 -16.86 4.96
C THR A 432 -7.03 -18.05 4.29
N TYR A 433 -5.76 -18.30 4.61
CA TYR A 433 -5.03 -19.50 4.27
C TYR A 433 -4.84 -20.36 5.50
N GLU A 434 -5.17 -21.63 5.38
CA GLU A 434 -4.83 -22.64 6.38
C GLU A 434 -3.39 -23.10 6.16
N ILE A 435 -2.59 -23.09 7.22
CA ILE A 435 -1.19 -23.51 7.19
C ILE A 435 -1.08 -24.97 7.60
N TRP A 436 -0.38 -25.76 6.79
CA TRP A 436 -0.14 -27.17 7.05
C TRP A 436 1.32 -27.54 6.84
N GLN A 437 1.73 -28.61 7.51
CA GLN A 437 3.05 -29.20 7.36
C GLN A 437 2.94 -30.72 7.26
N ASN A 438 3.55 -31.29 6.22
CA ASN A 438 3.73 -32.72 6.07
C ASN A 438 5.24 -33.06 6.12
N THR A 439 5.59 -34.32 6.39
CA THR A 439 6.96 -34.81 6.27
C THR A 439 7.01 -35.95 5.26
N ARG A 440 7.84 -35.79 4.24
CA ARG A 440 8.09 -36.81 3.22
C ARG A 440 9.34 -37.57 3.62
N VAL A 441 9.20 -38.88 3.84
CA VAL A 441 10.31 -39.75 4.27
C VAL A 441 10.83 -40.53 3.08
N ASN A 442 12.12 -40.38 2.79
CA ASN A 442 12.84 -41.03 1.68
C ASN A 442 12.06 -40.93 0.36
N LYS A 443 11.76 -39.70 -0.06
CA LYS A 443 11.03 -39.40 -1.30
C LYS A 443 11.91 -38.61 -2.26
N PRO A 444 11.62 -38.68 -3.57
CA PRO A 444 12.31 -37.87 -4.57
C PRO A 444 12.26 -36.38 -4.24
N SER A 445 13.36 -35.68 -4.49
CA SER A 445 13.50 -34.23 -4.34
C SER A 445 14.52 -33.68 -5.35
N ILE A 446 14.67 -32.36 -5.35
CA ILE A 446 15.73 -31.66 -6.12
C ILE A 446 17.17 -32.01 -5.69
N LYS A 447 17.34 -32.75 -4.58
CA LYS A 447 18.62 -33.27 -4.08
C LYS A 447 18.63 -34.80 -3.96
N GLY A 448 17.90 -35.47 -4.85
CA GLY A 448 17.73 -36.93 -4.84
C GLY A 448 16.73 -37.38 -3.77
N ASP A 449 16.73 -38.66 -3.43
CA ASP A 449 15.83 -39.17 -2.40
C ASP A 449 16.26 -38.67 -1.02
N GLN A 450 15.38 -37.92 -0.36
CA GLN A 450 15.65 -37.26 0.92
C GLN A 450 14.46 -37.36 1.86
N THR A 451 14.67 -37.02 3.13
CA THR A 451 13.60 -36.73 4.08
C THR A 451 13.50 -35.22 4.26
N PHE A 452 12.33 -34.65 3.95
CA PHE A 452 12.12 -33.20 3.96
C PHE A 452 10.68 -32.86 4.38
N PRO A 453 10.47 -31.67 4.99
CA PRO A 453 9.13 -31.18 5.21
C PRO A 453 8.53 -30.61 3.93
N GLN A 454 7.21 -30.71 3.83
CA GLN A 454 6.39 -29.97 2.90
C GLN A 454 5.61 -28.90 3.65
N PHE A 455 5.65 -27.66 3.18
CA PHE A 455 4.88 -26.55 3.74
C PHE A 455 3.73 -26.18 2.80
N PHE A 456 2.54 -26.01 3.37
CA PHE A 456 1.36 -25.62 2.61
C PHE A 456 0.72 -24.38 3.21
N SER A 457 0.30 -23.47 2.34
CA SER A 457 -0.73 -22.47 2.62
C SER A 457 -1.90 -22.79 1.70
N VAL A 458 -3.05 -23.18 2.23
CA VAL A 458 -4.23 -23.55 1.42
C VAL A 458 -5.33 -22.52 1.63
N ARG A 459 -5.70 -21.81 0.56
CA ARG A 459 -6.75 -20.79 0.60
C ARG A 459 -8.09 -21.42 1.00
N LYS A 460 -8.88 -20.73 1.83
CA LYS A 460 -10.21 -21.24 2.22
C LYS A 460 -11.16 -21.28 1.03
N SER A 461 -11.14 -20.26 0.18
CA SER A 461 -11.92 -20.19 -1.06
C SER A 461 -11.02 -20.29 -2.29
N ALA A 462 -11.42 -21.05 -3.30
CA ALA A 462 -10.67 -21.11 -4.55
C ALA A 462 -10.77 -19.77 -5.32
N ARG A 463 -9.71 -19.39 -6.05
CA ARG A 463 -9.74 -18.29 -7.03
C ARG A 463 -8.89 -18.60 -8.24
N SER A 464 -9.25 -18.05 -9.40
CA SER A 464 -8.54 -18.30 -10.66
C SER A 464 -7.74 -17.12 -11.19
N CYS A 465 -7.75 -15.99 -10.49
CA CYS A 465 -6.97 -14.81 -10.83
C CYS A 465 -6.66 -13.99 -9.58
N GLY A 466 -5.65 -13.12 -9.68
CA GLY A 466 -5.33 -12.13 -8.66
C GLY A 466 -3.83 -12.02 -8.39
N HIS A 467 -3.52 -11.66 -7.14
CA HIS A 467 -2.18 -11.46 -6.62
C HIS A 467 -1.88 -12.45 -5.49
N ILE A 468 -0.68 -13.05 -5.48
CA ILE A 468 -0.15 -13.83 -4.35
C ILE A 468 1.11 -13.14 -3.82
N ASP A 469 1.07 -12.67 -2.56
CA ASP A 469 2.24 -12.23 -1.79
C ASP A 469 3.00 -13.44 -1.26
N ILE A 470 3.86 -14.00 -2.11
CA ILE A 470 4.63 -15.22 -1.79
C ILE A 470 5.48 -15.00 -0.53
N THR A 471 5.97 -13.78 -0.33
CA THR A 471 6.82 -13.42 0.82
C THR A 471 6.06 -13.45 2.13
N ALA A 472 4.79 -13.03 2.14
CA ALA A 472 3.94 -13.08 3.33
C ALA A 472 3.70 -14.53 3.79
N HIS A 473 3.52 -15.47 2.87
CA HIS A 473 3.43 -16.90 3.19
C HIS A 473 4.71 -17.43 3.83
N PHE A 474 5.88 -17.08 3.28
CA PHE A 474 7.17 -17.51 3.83
C PHE A 474 7.40 -16.97 5.24
N LYS A 475 7.14 -15.67 5.46
CA LYS A 475 7.20 -15.05 6.79
C LYS A 475 6.25 -15.73 7.77
N LYS A 476 5.02 -16.07 7.33
CA LYS A 476 4.05 -16.74 8.17
C LYS A 476 4.53 -18.13 8.59
N TRP A 477 5.07 -18.92 7.66
CA TRP A 477 5.65 -20.22 7.96
C TRP A 477 6.76 -20.11 9.01
N GLU A 478 7.71 -19.19 8.82
CA GLU A 478 8.79 -19.01 9.78
C GLU A 478 8.30 -18.57 11.16
N SER A 479 7.27 -17.72 11.23
CA SER A 479 6.63 -17.34 12.51
C SER A 479 6.02 -18.53 13.27
N LEU A 480 5.72 -19.62 12.58
CA LEU A 480 5.20 -20.87 13.14
C LEU A 480 6.30 -21.93 13.36
N GLY A 481 7.58 -21.52 13.25
CA GLY A 481 8.73 -22.41 13.38
C GLY A 481 8.99 -23.28 12.15
N MET A 482 8.34 -23.01 11.02
CA MET A 482 8.53 -23.71 9.76
C MET A 482 9.63 -22.99 8.97
N LYS A 483 10.89 -23.32 9.29
CA LYS A 483 12.08 -22.62 8.80
C LYS A 483 12.26 -22.77 7.29
N MET A 484 12.41 -21.65 6.59
CA MET A 484 12.71 -21.62 5.16
C MET A 484 14.22 -21.68 4.91
N GLY A 485 14.61 -22.18 3.74
CA GLY A 485 16.00 -22.20 3.27
C GLY A 485 16.33 -21.12 2.25
N LYS A 486 17.45 -21.34 1.56
CA LYS A 486 17.86 -20.56 0.39
C LYS A 486 17.01 -20.94 -0.81
N MET A 487 16.57 -19.96 -1.58
CA MET A 487 15.60 -20.14 -2.65
C MET A 487 16.17 -20.99 -3.79
N TYR A 488 15.43 -22.02 -4.21
CA TYR A 488 15.72 -22.80 -5.42
C TYR A 488 14.83 -22.35 -6.59
N GLU A 489 13.54 -22.15 -6.36
CA GLU A 489 12.58 -21.66 -7.36
C GLU A 489 11.32 -21.13 -6.69
N ALA A 490 10.55 -20.29 -7.38
CA ALA A 490 9.16 -19.97 -7.07
C ALA A 490 8.39 -19.84 -8.39
N LYS A 491 7.43 -20.73 -8.65
CA LYS A 491 6.76 -20.85 -9.94
C LYS A 491 5.25 -21.02 -9.80
N VAL A 492 4.48 -20.45 -10.72
CA VAL A 492 3.06 -20.77 -10.86
C VAL A 492 2.93 -22.17 -11.40
N LEU A 493 2.14 -23.01 -10.73
CA LEU A 493 2.03 -24.45 -10.92
C LEU A 493 0.59 -24.85 -11.22
N VAL A 494 0.45 -25.86 -12.09
CA VAL A 494 -0.62 -26.86 -12.01
C VAL A 494 0.00 -28.23 -11.76
N GLU A 495 -0.51 -28.92 -10.74
CA GLU A 495 -0.18 -30.31 -10.43
C GLU A 495 -1.44 -31.17 -10.43
N ALA A 496 -1.35 -32.34 -11.07
CA ALA A 496 -2.44 -33.29 -11.21
C ALA A 496 -1.95 -34.74 -10.99
N GLY A 497 -2.30 -35.32 -9.85
CA GLY A 497 -2.06 -36.72 -9.50
C GLY A 497 -3.04 -37.71 -10.16
N GLY A 498 -3.36 -37.48 -11.43
CA GLY A 498 -4.27 -38.31 -12.20
C GLY A 498 -5.19 -37.55 -13.16
N GLY A 499 -6.04 -38.29 -13.87
CA GLY A 499 -7.14 -37.72 -14.66
C GLY A 499 -6.71 -37.14 -16.01
N SER A 500 -7.60 -36.31 -16.56
CA SER A 500 -7.40 -35.64 -17.85
C SER A 500 -7.96 -34.22 -17.78
N GLY A 501 -7.17 -33.25 -18.20
CA GLY A 501 -7.55 -31.85 -18.08
C GLY A 501 -6.61 -30.90 -18.80
N SER A 502 -6.93 -29.62 -18.66
CA SER A 502 -6.15 -28.53 -19.21
C SER A 502 -6.07 -27.37 -18.23
N PHE A 503 -4.99 -26.62 -18.38
CA PHE A 503 -4.70 -25.41 -17.61
C PHE A 503 -4.13 -24.37 -18.56
N ASP A 504 -4.63 -23.15 -18.49
CA ASP A 504 -4.29 -22.06 -19.40
C ASP A 504 -4.08 -20.80 -18.57
N VAL A 505 -2.81 -20.42 -18.35
CA VAL A 505 -2.43 -19.19 -17.67
C VAL A 505 -2.45 -18.06 -18.70
N THR A 506 -3.53 -17.29 -18.73
CA THR A 506 -3.77 -16.22 -19.71
C THR A 506 -3.19 -14.87 -19.29
N TYR A 507 -2.83 -14.72 -18.01
CA TYR A 507 -2.09 -13.58 -17.50
C TYR A 507 -1.01 -14.08 -16.55
N PHE A 508 0.22 -13.59 -16.71
CA PHE A 508 1.33 -14.00 -15.86
C PHE A 508 2.36 -12.89 -15.71
N LYS A 509 2.61 -12.47 -14.47
CA LYS A 509 3.76 -11.63 -14.12
C LYS A 509 4.26 -12.06 -12.74
N MET A 510 5.57 -12.16 -12.58
CA MET A 510 6.19 -12.24 -11.26
C MET A 510 7.18 -11.09 -11.06
N THR A 511 7.39 -10.71 -9.81
CA THR A 511 8.37 -9.69 -9.44
C THR A 511 9.22 -10.16 -8.28
N ASP A 512 10.48 -9.73 -8.29
CA ASP A 512 11.38 -9.80 -7.14
C ASP A 512 12.28 -8.55 -7.13
N LYS A 513 13.27 -8.49 -6.24
CA LYS A 513 14.20 -7.36 -6.19
C LYS A 513 15.00 -7.16 -7.49
N LYS A 514 15.31 -8.24 -8.22
CA LYS A 514 16.07 -8.19 -9.49
C LYS A 514 15.14 -7.89 -10.68
N HIS A 515 13.87 -8.22 -10.56
CA HIS A 515 12.86 -8.10 -11.59
C HIS A 515 11.68 -7.27 -11.07
N PRO A 516 11.88 -5.96 -10.79
CA PRO A 516 10.79 -5.11 -10.36
C PRO A 516 9.77 -4.89 -11.49
N LEU A 517 8.58 -4.37 -11.16
CA LEU A 517 7.66 -3.86 -12.18
C LEU A 517 8.33 -2.73 -12.99
N PRO A 518 8.14 -2.68 -14.32
CA PRO A 518 8.59 -1.55 -15.12
C PRO A 518 8.00 -0.25 -14.55
N GLN A 519 8.88 0.69 -14.20
CA GLN A 519 8.43 2.05 -13.91
C GLN A 519 8.07 2.74 -15.24
N PRO A 520 7.04 3.61 -15.28
CA PRO A 520 6.80 4.43 -16.46
C PRO A 520 8.07 5.24 -16.77
N GLU A 521 8.62 5.09 -17.98
CA GLU A 521 9.75 5.90 -18.42
C GLU A 521 9.35 7.38 -18.34
N SER A 522 10.08 8.17 -17.56
CA SER A 522 10.02 9.61 -17.64
C SER A 522 10.52 10.02 -19.01
N SER A 523 9.65 10.60 -19.85
CA SER A 523 10.04 11.20 -21.12
C SER A 523 11.08 12.29 -20.87
N SER A 524 12.36 11.97 -21.06
CA SER A 524 13.42 12.96 -21.11
C SER A 524 13.25 13.75 -22.40
N SER A 525 12.87 15.02 -22.28
CA SER A 525 12.92 15.97 -23.40
C SER A 525 14.38 16.09 -23.87
N SER A 526 14.69 15.47 -24.99
CA SER A 526 15.94 15.69 -25.72
C SER A 526 15.95 17.13 -26.24
N GLU A 527 16.79 17.98 -25.64
CA GLU A 527 17.16 19.26 -26.23
C GLU A 527 17.83 19.03 -27.59
N ALA A 528 17.25 19.61 -28.63
CA ALA A 528 17.80 19.60 -29.96
C ALA A 528 19.10 20.42 -30.00
N LYS A 529 20.24 19.74 -30.23
CA LYS A 529 21.45 20.39 -30.74
C LYS A 529 21.29 20.64 -32.24
N SER A 530 21.20 21.92 -32.62
CA SER A 530 21.59 22.38 -33.96
C SER A 530 22.72 23.38 -33.81
N SER A 531 23.78 23.11 -34.56
CA SER A 531 25.06 23.81 -34.61
C SER A 531 24.97 25.19 -35.25
N SER A 532 25.61 26.19 -34.65
CA SER A 532 26.48 27.09 -35.44
C SER A 532 27.58 27.67 -34.56
N SER A 533 28.78 27.65 -35.11
CA SER A 533 30.05 28.05 -34.53
C SER A 533 30.21 29.58 -34.53
N LYS A 534 30.76 30.13 -33.45
CA LYS A 534 31.75 31.22 -33.49
C LYS A 534 32.43 31.37 -32.12
N THR A 535 33.75 31.47 -32.22
CA THR A 535 34.80 31.61 -31.22
C THR A 535 34.69 32.91 -30.40
N VAL A 536 35.12 32.91 -29.13
CA VAL A 536 36.24 33.71 -28.55
C VAL A 536 36.29 33.54 -26.99
N LYS A 537 37.53 33.70 -26.49
CA LYS A 537 38.22 33.35 -25.22
C LYS A 537 37.71 33.91 -23.86
N SER A 538 38.31 33.30 -22.81
CA SER A 538 38.73 33.86 -21.49
C SER A 538 37.76 33.60 -20.34
N SER A 539 38.11 33.25 -19.08
CA SER A 539 39.36 33.03 -18.33
C SER A 539 39.03 32.32 -16.99
N SER A 540 40.05 31.74 -16.37
CA SER A 540 40.09 31.09 -15.05
C SER A 540 39.50 31.86 -13.86
N SER A 541 38.97 31.16 -12.85
CA SER A 541 39.58 31.12 -11.50
C SER A 541 38.79 30.27 -10.49
N THR A 542 39.53 29.47 -9.74
CA THR A 542 39.18 28.81 -8.47
C THR A 542 39.17 29.80 -7.31
N THR A 543 38.11 29.83 -6.49
CA THR A 543 38.18 30.19 -5.06
C THR A 543 37.01 29.58 -4.29
N ALA A 544 37.32 28.73 -3.30
CA ALA A 544 36.40 28.33 -2.25
C ALA A 544 36.23 29.46 -1.23
N ILE A 545 34.99 29.78 -0.84
CA ILE A 545 34.71 30.76 0.20
C ILE A 545 33.82 30.12 1.27
N HIS A 546 34.39 29.91 2.45
CA HIS A 546 33.64 29.85 3.71
C HIS A 546 33.12 31.26 4.02
N ALA A 547 31.82 31.41 4.26
CA ALA A 547 31.24 32.62 4.82
C ALA A 547 30.58 32.29 6.17
N ALA A 548 31.07 32.93 7.22
CA ALA A 548 30.55 32.86 8.58
C ALA A 548 29.18 33.55 8.70
N VAL A 549 28.33 33.04 9.61
CA VAL A 549 27.01 33.60 9.95
C VAL A 549 27.17 34.87 10.81
N PRO A 550 26.36 35.94 10.64
CA PRO A 550 26.48 37.16 11.45
C PRO A 550 26.03 36.92 12.89
N ARG A 551 26.80 37.42 13.87
CA ARG A 551 26.46 37.38 15.29
C ARG A 551 25.62 38.61 15.64
N MET A 552 24.45 38.39 16.24
CA MET A 552 23.55 39.45 16.69
C MET A 552 24.16 40.25 17.85
N GLU A 553 23.97 41.57 17.84
CA GLU A 553 24.44 42.47 18.89
C GLU A 553 23.42 42.53 20.04
N LEU A 554 23.82 42.12 21.24
CA LEU A 554 22.94 42.06 22.41
C LEU A 554 22.72 43.49 22.94
N LYS A 555 21.49 43.99 22.87
CA LYS A 555 21.11 45.31 23.39
C LYS A 555 20.84 45.27 24.89
N SER A 556 20.90 46.43 25.57
CA SER A 556 20.65 46.53 27.01
C SER A 556 19.23 46.08 27.38
N GLY A 557 19.07 45.36 28.49
CA GLY A 557 17.78 44.94 29.03
C GLY A 557 17.87 43.63 29.82
N ASN A 558 16.71 43.07 30.18
CA ASN A 558 16.64 41.84 30.95
C ASN A 558 16.63 40.61 30.04
N PHE A 559 17.44 39.61 30.38
CA PHE A 559 17.59 38.35 29.65
C PHE A 559 17.31 37.16 30.56
N GLN A 560 16.48 36.24 30.09
CA GLN A 560 16.33 34.92 30.69
C GLN A 560 17.57 34.09 30.38
N VAL A 561 18.16 33.46 31.39
CA VAL A 561 19.39 32.68 31.28
C VAL A 561 19.09 31.20 31.50
N PHE A 562 19.63 30.35 30.63
CA PHE A 562 19.48 28.90 30.68
C PHE A 562 20.83 28.21 30.60
N ASP A 563 20.92 27.00 31.16
CA ASP A 563 22.05 26.09 30.89
C ASP A 563 21.90 25.41 29.52
N MET A 564 22.90 24.61 29.14
CA MET A 564 22.93 23.90 27.85
C MET A 564 21.94 22.74 27.75
N GLN A 565 21.32 22.33 28.86
CA GLN A 565 20.25 21.34 28.92
C GLN A 565 18.87 22.01 28.89
N GLY A 566 18.82 23.35 28.77
CA GLY A 566 17.60 24.14 28.64
C GLY A 566 16.93 24.49 29.96
N ARG A 567 17.58 24.25 31.12
CA ARG A 567 17.02 24.59 32.43
C ARG A 567 17.19 26.08 32.71
N PHE A 568 16.12 26.72 33.18
CA PHE A 568 16.12 28.14 33.52
C PHE A 568 16.92 28.40 34.80
N LEU A 569 17.91 29.31 34.72
CA LEU A 569 18.82 29.64 35.82
C LEU A 569 18.49 30.98 36.48
N GLY A 570 17.83 31.89 35.77
CA GLY A 570 17.45 33.21 36.31
C GLY A 570 17.45 34.32 35.26
N ILE A 571 17.35 35.57 35.73
CA ILE A 571 17.37 36.77 34.87
C ILE A 571 18.71 37.50 35.03
N ALA A 572 19.37 37.79 33.91
CA ALA A 572 20.54 38.67 33.86
C ALA A 572 20.16 40.00 33.21
N LYS A 573 20.47 41.10 33.89
CA LYS A 573 20.28 42.45 33.36
C LYS A 573 21.56 42.92 32.68
N LEU A 574 21.48 43.26 31.40
CA LEU A 574 22.59 43.81 30.61
C LEU A 574 22.43 45.32 30.50
N GLU A 575 23.43 46.08 30.96
CA GLU A 575 23.47 47.53 30.74
C GLU A 575 24.11 47.87 29.39
N ALA A 576 23.83 49.07 28.86
CA ALA A 576 24.29 49.45 27.53
C ALA A 576 25.83 49.48 27.48
N GLY A 577 26.41 48.74 26.53
CA GLY A 577 27.87 48.61 26.38
C GLY A 577 28.52 47.56 27.29
N ALA A 578 27.78 46.93 28.21
CA ALA A 578 28.33 45.87 29.06
C ALA A 578 28.41 44.51 28.33
N SER A 579 29.32 43.64 28.76
CA SER A 579 29.45 42.29 28.19
C SER A 579 28.54 41.30 28.92
N MET A 580 27.64 40.66 28.18
CA MET A 580 26.77 39.62 28.74
C MET A 580 27.56 38.48 29.39
N ALA A 581 28.72 38.12 28.83
CA ALA A 581 29.56 37.07 29.43
C ALA A 581 30.08 37.46 30.83
N GLN A 582 30.40 38.74 31.06
CA GLN A 582 30.86 39.22 32.37
C GLN A 582 29.70 39.29 33.38
N VAL A 583 28.52 39.72 32.94
CA VAL A 583 27.30 39.73 33.77
C VAL A 583 26.95 38.31 34.23
N LEU A 584 26.98 37.34 33.31
CA LEU A 584 26.72 35.94 33.64
C LEU A 584 27.79 35.36 34.56
N LYS A 585 29.07 35.70 34.37
CA LYS A 585 30.16 35.27 35.26
C LYS A 585 29.96 35.79 36.68
N SER A 586 29.54 37.05 36.83
CA SER A 586 29.28 37.65 38.15
C SER A 586 28.08 36.98 38.84
N ASN A 587 26.99 36.76 38.10
CA ASN A 587 25.73 36.27 38.65
C ASN A 587 25.74 34.77 38.97
N TYR A 588 26.43 33.95 38.16
CA TYR A 588 26.38 32.50 38.28
C TYR A 588 27.73 31.86 38.63
N LYS A 589 28.82 32.65 38.72
CA LYS A 589 30.19 32.30 39.18
C LYS A 589 30.88 31.08 38.54
N ASN A 590 30.25 30.45 37.55
CA ASN A 590 30.76 29.27 36.87
C ASN A 590 31.15 29.58 35.42
N SER A 591 32.28 29.04 34.98
CA SER A 591 32.69 29.07 33.57
C SER A 591 31.88 28.03 32.78
N GLY A 592 31.42 28.38 31.58
CA GLY A 592 30.57 27.52 30.77
C GLY A 592 29.84 28.27 29.65
N ILE A 593 29.05 27.54 28.87
CA ILE A 593 28.19 28.13 27.83
C ILE A 593 26.79 28.28 28.41
N TYR A 594 26.24 29.49 28.30
CA TYR A 594 24.91 29.83 28.73
C TYR A 594 24.07 30.25 27.52
N MET A 595 22.78 29.96 27.53
CA MET A 595 21.85 30.55 26.58
C MET A 595 21.14 31.74 27.23
N VAL A 596 21.13 32.88 26.55
CA VAL A 596 20.41 34.06 26.98
C VAL A 596 19.28 34.39 26.00
N LYS A 597 18.12 34.76 26.54
CA LYS A 597 16.89 35.00 25.78
C LYS A 597 16.26 36.34 26.17
N GLN A 598 15.88 37.13 25.18
CA GLN A 598 15.10 38.36 25.37
C GLN A 598 14.04 38.44 24.27
N GLY A 599 12.76 38.42 24.66
CA GLY A 599 11.65 38.29 23.71
C GLY A 599 11.72 36.97 22.91
N SER A 600 11.65 37.07 21.58
CA SER A 600 11.78 35.94 20.65
C SER A 600 13.21 35.59 20.27
N PHE A 601 14.21 36.37 20.72
CA PHE A 601 15.61 36.17 20.36
C PHE A 601 16.36 35.35 21.41
N MET A 602 17.14 34.36 20.95
CA MET A 602 18.03 33.53 21.78
C MET A 602 19.45 33.49 21.23
N GLN A 603 20.43 33.57 22.12
CA GLN A 603 21.85 33.55 21.76
C GLN A 603 22.68 32.78 22.78
N ARG A 604 23.71 32.06 22.29
CA ARG A 604 24.71 31.41 23.13
C ARG A 604 25.81 32.39 23.54
N VAL A 605 26.14 32.41 24.82
CA VAL A 605 27.19 33.24 25.42
C VAL A 605 28.16 32.32 26.16
N LEU A 606 29.41 32.28 25.68
CA LEU A 606 30.49 31.58 26.35
C LEU A 606 31.05 32.47 27.46
N VAL A 607 31.04 31.95 28.69
CA VAL A 607 31.66 32.55 29.87
C VAL A 607 32.92 31.76 30.17
N LYS A 608 34.09 32.40 30.01
CA LYS A 608 35.39 31.81 30.34
C LYS A 608 35.73 31.96 31.80
#